data_AF-A0AAW8KX39-F1
#
_entry.id   AF-A0AAW8KX39-F1
#
_cell.length_a   1.000
_cell.length_b   1.000
_cell.length_c   1.000
_cell.angle_alpha   90.00
_cell.angle_beta   90.00
_cell.angle_gamma   90.00
#
_symmetry.space_group_name_H-M   'P 1'
#
loop_
_entity.id
_entity.type
_entity.pdbx_description
1 polymer ?
#
loop_
_entity_poly.entity_id
_entity_poly.type
_entity_poly.pdbx_seq_one_letter_code
_entity_poly.pdbx_strand_id
1 'polypeptide(L)' 'MKISENWLRTWVNPAIDSETLSDQLTMLGLEVDELAPVAKPFTGVVVGEVLTVEQHPDA' A
#
# COMPACT_ATOMS: atom_id res chain seq x y z
N MET A 1 5.23 13.26 -7.38
CA MET A 1 4.50 12.19 -8.12
C MET A 1 4.23 11.05 -7.16
N LYS A 2 3.11 10.30 -7.27
CA LYS A 2 2.83 9.15 -6.40
C LYS A 2 2.90 7.85 -7.21
N ILE A 3 3.63 6.86 -6.71
CA ILE A 3 3.80 5.54 -7.34
C ILE A 3 3.71 4.43 -6.27
N SER A 4 3.43 3.21 -6.71
CA SER A 4 3.47 2.04 -5.84
C SER A 4 4.89 1.48 -5.76
N GLU A 5 5.40 1.30 -4.54
CA GLU A 5 6.68 0.62 -4.32
C GLU A 5 6.65 -0.82 -4.82
N ASN A 6 5.53 -1.54 -4.60
CA ASN A 6 5.36 -2.92 -5.10
C ASN A 6 5.48 -2.96 -6.63
N TRP A 7 4.84 -2.01 -7.33
CA TRP A 7 4.97 -1.91 -8.78
C TRP A 7 6.42 -1.62 -9.18
N LEU A 8 7.10 -0.67 -8.55
CA LEU A 8 8.50 -0.36 -8.83
C LEU A 8 9.42 -1.58 -8.65
N ARG A 9 9.18 -2.35 -7.58
CA ARG A 9 9.91 -3.59 -7.27
C ARG A 9 9.71 -4.70 -8.31
N THR A 10 8.64 -4.67 -9.09
CA THR A 10 8.51 -5.61 -10.23
C THR A 10 9.52 -5.37 -11.34
N TRP A 11 10.06 -4.15 -11.45
CA TRP A 11 11.10 -3.80 -12.43
C TRP A 11 12.50 -4.01 -11.86
N VAL A 12 12.73 -3.54 -10.63
CA VAL A 12 14.00 -3.66 -9.91
C VAL A 12 13.73 -3.83 -8.42
N ASN A 13 14.10 -4.98 -7.84
CA ASN A 13 13.86 -5.29 -6.43
C ASN A 13 15.17 -5.40 -5.63
N PRO A 14 15.74 -4.29 -5.15
CA PRO A 14 16.90 -4.34 -4.26
C PRO A 14 16.51 -4.94 -2.91
N ALA A 15 17.40 -5.72 -2.30
CA ALA A 15 17.20 -6.37 -1.01
C ALA A 15 17.40 -5.38 0.17
N ILE A 16 16.65 -4.28 0.14
CA ILE A 16 16.62 -3.21 1.15
C ILE A 16 15.18 -2.88 1.52
N ASP A 17 14.97 -2.34 2.72
CA ASP A 17 13.67 -1.85 3.18
C ASP A 17 13.22 -0.57 2.44
N SER A 18 11.96 -0.20 2.67
CA SER A 18 11.30 0.96 2.03
C SER A 18 11.91 2.30 2.43
N GLU A 19 12.38 2.43 3.67
CA GLU A 19 12.98 3.67 4.20
C GLU A 19 14.32 3.93 3.51
N THR A 20 15.19 2.91 3.48
CA THR A 20 16.48 2.95 2.77
C THR A 20 16.29 3.24 1.27
N LEU A 21 15.28 2.65 0.64
CA LEU A 21 14.97 2.91 -0.77
C LEU A 21 14.57 4.38 -0.99
N SER A 22 13.73 4.94 -0.11
CA SER A 22 13.31 6.35 -0.16
C SER A 22 14.49 7.31 -0.02
N ASP A 23 15.39 7.04 0.92
CA ASP A 23 16.61 7.83 1.14
C ASP A 23 17.53 7.76 -0.08
N GLN A 24 17.71 6.58 -0.68
CA GLN A 24 18.53 6.44 -1.89
C GLN A 24 17.97 7.24 -3.07
N LEU A 25 16.64 7.22 -3.28
CA LEU A 25 16.01 8.02 -4.32
C LEU A 25 16.25 9.51 -4.09
N THR A 26 16.07 9.98 -2.85
CA THR A 26 16.29 11.38 -2.48
C THR A 26 17.75 11.79 -2.71
N MET A 27 18.71 10.96 -2.30
CA MET A 27 20.15 11.21 -2.51
C MET A 27 20.57 11.17 -3.98
N LEU A 28 19.82 10.46 -4.84
CA LEU A 28 20.02 10.45 -6.29
C LEU A 28 19.37 11.65 -7.01
N GLY A 29 18.77 12.58 -6.26
CA GLY A 29 18.11 13.78 -6.80
C GLY A 29 16.63 13.55 -7.15
N LEU A 30 16.06 12.42 -6.76
CA LEU A 30 14.63 12.10 -6.86
C LEU A 30 14.00 12.23 -5.47
N GLU A 31 13.77 13.47 -5.03
CA GLU A 31 13.23 13.78 -3.70
C GLU A 31 11.90 13.05 -3.44
N VAL A 32 11.84 12.37 -2.28
CA VAL A 32 10.64 11.68 -1.80
C VAL A 32 9.97 12.52 -0.71
N ASP A 33 8.87 13.18 -1.06
CA ASP A 33 8.13 14.03 -0.12
C ASP A 33 7.41 13.24 0.98
N GLU A 34 6.90 12.04 0.66
CA GLU A 34 6.05 11.25 1.54
C GLU A 34 6.18 9.76 1.24
N LEU A 35 6.40 8.96 2.29
CA LEU A 35 6.32 7.50 2.26
C LEU A 35 5.24 7.04 3.23
N ALA A 36 4.18 6.42 2.71
CA ALA A 36 3.03 6.01 3.50
C ALA A 36 2.46 4.66 3.02
N PRO A 37 1.92 3.83 3.93
CA PRO A 37 1.24 2.62 3.54
C PRO A 37 -0.04 2.94 2.75
N VAL A 38 -0.45 2.01 1.87
CA VAL A 38 -1.66 2.19 1.03
C VAL A 38 -2.94 2.29 1.87
N ALA A 39 -2.94 1.74 3.08
CA ALA A 39 -4.03 1.84 4.04
C ALA A 39 -3.49 1.97 5.46
N LYS A 40 -4.33 2.52 6.35
CA LYS A 40 -4.05 2.52 7.80
C LYS A 40 -3.97 1.09 8.33
N PRO A 41 -3.22 0.82 9.40
CA PRO A 41 -3.17 -0.50 9.99
C PRO A 41 -4.55 -0.90 10.53
N PHE A 42 -5.01 -2.08 10.14
CA PHE A 42 -6.18 -2.76 10.69
C PHE A 42 -5.90 -4.27 10.71
N THR A 43 -6.62 -5.01 11.56
CA THR A 43 -6.48 -6.47 11.70
C THR A 43 -7.86 -7.12 11.70
N GLY A 44 -7.94 -8.39 11.31
CA GLY A 44 -9.19 -9.17 11.36
C GLY A 44 -10.18 -8.96 10.21
N VAL A 45 -9.80 -8.24 9.15
CA VAL A 45 -10.62 -8.10 7.94
C VAL A 45 -10.31 -9.25 6.97
N VAL A 46 -11.36 -9.94 6.51
CA VAL A 46 -11.26 -11.05 5.56
C VAL A 46 -12.17 -10.81 4.36
N VAL A 47 -11.86 -11.44 3.23
CA VAL A 47 -12.75 -11.46 2.07
C VAL A 47 -13.87 -12.46 2.34
N GLY A 48 -15.12 -12.02 2.18
CA GLY A 48 -16.31 -12.87 2.29
C GLY A 48 -17.19 -12.74 1.06
N GLU A 49 -17.92 -13.80 0.76
CA GLU A 49 -18.93 -13.82 -0.30
C GLU A 49 -20.32 -13.63 0.31
N VAL A 50 -21.11 -12.71 -0.26
CA VAL A 50 -22.50 -12.48 0.17
C VAL A 50 -23.40 -13.48 -0.54
N LEU A 51 -23.93 -14.46 0.19
CA LEU A 51 -24.78 -15.52 -0.37
C LEU A 51 -26.22 -15.05 -0.61
N THR A 52 -26.78 -14.29 0.34
CA THR A 52 -28.16 -13.80 0.30
C THR A 52 -28.23 -12.41 0.90
N VAL A 53 -29.18 -11.60 0.43
CA VAL A 53 -29.46 -10.26 0.95
C VAL A 53 -30.97 -10.15 1.17
N GLU A 54 -31.37 -9.90 2.41
CA GLU A 54 -32.77 -9.64 2.78
C GLU A 54 -32.86 -8.26 3.44
N GLN A 55 -33.95 -7.55 3.17
CA GLN A 55 -34.18 -6.25 3.78
C GLN A 55 -34.48 -6.42 5.28
N HIS A 56 -33.79 -5.64 6.11
CA HIS A 56 -34.10 -5.61 7.53
C HIS A 56 -35.52 -5.05 7.74
N PRO A 57 -36.39 -5.75 8.50
CA PRO A 57 -37.80 -5.40 8.60
C PRO A 57 -38.04 -4.03 9.27
N ASP A 58 -37.15 -3.62 10.17
CA ASP A 58 -37.32 -2.41 11.00
C ASP A 58 -36.06 -1.51 10.99
N ALA A 59 -35.39 -1.35 9.84
CA ALA A 59 -34.19 -0.52 9.74
C ALA A 59 -34.48 0.98 9.78
#